data_AF-A0AAE7ARV5-F1
#
_entry.id   AF-A0AAE7ARV5-F1
#
_cell.length_a   1.000
_cell.length_b   1.000
_cell.length_c   1.000
_cell.angle_alpha   90.00
_cell.angle_beta   90.00
_cell.angle_gamma   90.00
#
_symmetry.space_group_name_H-M   'P 1'
#
loop_
_entity.id
_entity.type
_entity.pdbx_description
1 polymer ?
#
loop_
_entity_poly.entity_id
_entity_poly.type
_entity_poly.pdbx_seq_one_letter_code
_entity_poly.pdbx_strand_id
1 'polypeptide(L)'
;MNKNQNYYKEELQKLSVGYGVPLKLCYGKGLFENLNILQVWDEVLTHLVRWREILPDLPSLNFDENPLESFKEIKDLAPSVYRKLLDNDGIFNLVLILFPEQKVLKMLIEYFKQQNKTIYQQLASKLEEKLLSLR
;
A
#
# COMPACT_ATOMS: atom_id res chain seq x y z
N MET A 1 11.47 -12.35 14.11
CA MET A 1 10.20 -13.09 13.89
C MET A 1 10.10 -14.19 14.94
N ASN A 2 9.41 -14.00 16.06
CA ASN A 2 9.18 -15.07 17.06
C ASN A 2 8.02 -14.76 18.03
N LYS A 3 7.16 -13.79 17.70
CA LYS A 3 6.20 -13.23 18.68
C LYS A 3 5.24 -14.26 19.27
N ASN A 4 4.94 -15.35 18.54
CA ASN A 4 3.93 -16.33 18.97
C ASN A 4 4.48 -17.76 19.12
N GLN A 5 5.79 -17.99 18.98
CA GLN A 5 6.34 -19.34 18.99
C GLN A 5 6.12 -20.05 20.34
N ASN A 6 6.25 -19.33 21.45
CA ASN A 6 6.05 -19.89 22.79
C ASN A 6 4.60 -20.32 23.02
N TYR A 7 3.64 -19.50 22.59
CA TYR A 7 2.21 -19.83 22.63
C TYR A 7 1.93 -21.16 21.91
N TYR A 8 2.41 -21.33 20.67
CA TYR A 8 2.17 -22.56 19.93
C TYR A 8 2.89 -23.77 20.51
N LYS A 9 4.07 -23.60 21.12
CA LYS A 9 4.73 -24.70 21.84
C LYS A 9 3.90 -25.19 23.02
N GLU A 10 3.34 -24.27 23.81
CA GLU A 10 2.49 -24.60 24.96
C GLU A 10 1.20 -25.31 24.52
N GLU A 11 0.51 -24.79 23.50
CA GLU A 11 -0.71 -25.42 22.98
C GLU A 11 -0.45 -26.81 22.37
N LEU A 12 0.65 -26.97 21.62
CA LEU A 12 1.02 -28.28 21.08
C LEU A 12 1.40 -29.28 22.16
N GLN A 13 1.99 -28.83 23.28
CA GLN A 13 2.28 -29.71 24.42
C GLN A 13 0.99 -30.21 25.08
N LYS A 14 0.00 -29.33 25.30
CA LYS A 14 -1.31 -29.73 25.83
C LYS A 14 -1.99 -30.78 24.95
N LEU A 15 -1.97 -30.57 23.63
CA LEU A 15 -2.53 -31.50 22.66
C LEU A 15 -1.76 -32.83 22.64
N SER A 16 -0.43 -32.77 22.67
CA SER A 16 0.41 -33.97 22.67
C SER A 16 0.12 -34.86 23.87
N VAL A 17 -0.03 -34.27 25.06
CA VAL A 17 -0.43 -34.99 26.28
C VAL A 17 -1.86 -35.51 26.19
N GLY A 18 -2.80 -34.68 25.72
CA GLY A 18 -4.23 -35.03 25.66
C GLY A 18 -4.55 -36.17 24.68
N TYR A 19 -3.84 -36.24 23.56
CA TYR A 19 -4.07 -37.23 22.51
C TYR A 19 -3.01 -38.35 22.48
N GLY A 20 -1.97 -38.28 23.32
CA GLY A 20 -0.92 -39.31 23.40
C GLY A 20 -0.04 -39.41 22.15
N VAL A 21 0.03 -38.35 21.33
CA VAL A 21 0.81 -38.32 20.08
C VAL A 21 1.91 -37.26 20.13
N PRO A 22 3.13 -37.53 19.64
CA PRO A 22 4.18 -36.52 19.58
C PRO A 22 3.86 -35.48 18.51
N LEU A 23 3.85 -34.20 18.90
CA LEU A 23 3.65 -33.08 17.99
C LEU A 23 4.92 -32.24 17.89
N LYS A 24 5.23 -31.74 16.68
CA LYS A 24 6.41 -30.92 16.42
C LYS A 24 6.01 -29.60 15.77
N LEU A 25 6.53 -28.50 16.30
CA LEU A 25 6.35 -27.18 15.72
C LEU A 25 7.41 -26.93 14.65
N CYS A 26 6.97 -26.71 13.42
CA CYS A 26 7.84 -26.44 12.27
C CYS A 26 7.51 -25.07 11.67
N TYR A 27 8.55 -24.27 11.38
CA TYR A 27 8.42 -23.01 10.65
C TYR A 27 9.30 -23.02 9.41
N GLY A 28 8.75 -22.57 8.27
CA GLY A 28 9.47 -22.48 7.00
C GLY A 28 10.18 -23.79 6.66
N LYS A 29 11.50 -23.71 6.44
CA LYS A 29 12.40 -24.83 6.14
C LYS A 29 12.24 -26.04 7.07
N GLY A 30 11.99 -25.81 8.37
CA GLY A 30 11.92 -26.87 9.36
C GLY A 30 10.77 -27.87 9.14
N LEU A 31 9.73 -27.51 8.38
CA LEU A 31 8.68 -28.46 7.99
C LEU A 31 9.21 -29.46 6.95
N PHE A 32 9.91 -28.96 5.95
CA PHE A 32 10.44 -29.74 4.84
C PHE A 32 11.62 -30.63 5.27
N GLU A 33 12.44 -30.15 6.21
CA GLU A 33 13.45 -30.96 6.89
C GLU A 33 12.80 -32.14 7.64
N ASN A 34 11.71 -31.88 8.38
CA ASN A 34 11.03 -32.91 9.15
C ASN A 34 10.34 -33.98 8.28
N LEU A 35 9.91 -33.59 7.08
CA LEU A 35 9.28 -34.47 6.10
C LEU A 35 10.30 -35.13 5.16
N ASN A 36 11.60 -34.86 5.32
CA ASN A 36 12.69 -35.33 4.46
C ASN A 36 12.48 -35.00 2.97
N ILE A 37 11.94 -33.82 2.70
CA ILE A 37 11.66 -33.29 1.35
C ILE A 37 12.27 -31.89 1.18
N LEU A 38 13.50 -31.72 1.66
CA LEU A 38 14.19 -30.42 1.66
C LEU A 38 14.30 -29.80 0.27
N GLN A 39 14.42 -30.63 -0.77
CA GLN A 39 14.43 -30.22 -2.16
C GLN A 39 13.22 -29.38 -2.57
N VAL A 40 12.04 -29.62 -1.96
CA VAL A 40 10.82 -28.85 -2.24
C VAL A 40 10.93 -27.44 -1.67
N TRP A 41 11.56 -27.28 -0.51
CA TRP A 41 11.81 -25.95 0.05
C TRP A 41 12.76 -25.14 -0.85
N ASP A 42 13.81 -25.78 -1.35
CA ASP A 42 14.76 -25.14 -2.27
C ASP A 42 14.08 -24.77 -3.60
N GLU A 43 13.16 -25.61 -4.10
CA GLU A 43 12.34 -25.31 -5.27
C GLU A 43 11.43 -24.09 -5.03
N VAL A 44 10.74 -24.03 -3.89
CA VAL A 44 9.90 -22.88 -3.51
C VAL A 44 10.73 -21.60 -3.49
N LEU A 45 11.92 -21.63 -2.88
CA LEU A 45 12.83 -20.48 -2.87
C LEU A 45 13.26 -20.08 -4.29
N THR A 46 13.58 -21.05 -5.14
CA THR A 46 13.95 -20.82 -6.54
C THR A 46 12.83 -20.10 -7.30
N HIS A 47 11.59 -20.56 -7.15
CA HIS A 47 10.44 -19.93 -7.78
C HIS A 47 10.16 -18.54 -7.23
N LEU A 48 10.37 -18.29 -5.93
CA LEU A 48 10.21 -16.95 -5.35
C LEU A 48 11.25 -15.96 -5.88
N VAL A 49 12.51 -16.39 -6.06
CA VAL A 49 13.56 -15.56 -6.68
C VAL A 49 13.18 -15.24 -8.12
N ARG A 50 12.78 -16.26 -8.89
CA ARG A 50 12.32 -16.06 -10.27
C ARG A 50 11.10 -15.14 -10.35
N TRP A 51 10.15 -15.32 -9.44
CA TRP A 51 8.96 -14.47 -9.34
C TRP A 51 9.35 -13.01 -9.10
N ARG A 52 10.32 -12.76 -8.21
CA ARG A 52 10.83 -11.40 -7.95
C ARG A 52 11.46 -10.76 -9.18
N GLU A 53 12.13 -11.53 -10.04
CA GLU A 53 12.76 -11.02 -11.28
C GLU A 53 11.74 -10.65 -12.36
N ILE A 54 10.57 -11.26 -12.35
CA ILE A 54 9.48 -10.99 -13.30
C ILE A 54 8.41 -10.05 -12.72
N LEU A 55 8.57 -9.60 -11.47
CA LEU A 55 7.69 -8.56 -10.94
C LEU A 55 7.83 -7.36 -11.89
N PRO A 56 6.71 -6.80 -12.39
CA PRO A 56 6.79 -5.52 -13.08
C PRO A 56 7.47 -4.53 -12.15
N ASP A 57 8.17 -3.54 -12.72
CA ASP A 57 8.61 -2.40 -11.95
C ASP A 57 7.44 -1.92 -11.08
N LEU A 58 7.69 -1.72 -9.79
CA LEU A 58 6.67 -1.19 -8.89
C LEU A 58 6.08 0.04 -9.59
N PRO A 59 4.73 0.14 -9.68
CA PRO A 59 4.12 1.27 -10.35
C PRO A 59 4.70 2.54 -9.73
N SER A 60 5.19 3.44 -10.59
CA SER A 60 5.72 4.71 -10.12
C SER A 60 4.65 5.38 -9.28
N LEU A 61 4.99 5.64 -8.02
CA LEU A 61 4.09 6.33 -7.10
C LEU A 61 4.07 7.84 -7.38
N ASN A 62 4.96 8.33 -8.25
CA ASN A 62 5.04 9.74 -8.60
C ASN A 62 4.08 10.07 -9.75
N PHE A 63 2.89 10.56 -9.41
CA PHE A 63 1.88 10.94 -10.39
C PHE A 63 2.23 12.25 -11.12
N ASP A 64 3.28 12.95 -10.69
CA ASP A 64 3.87 14.08 -11.43
C ASP A 64 4.89 13.65 -12.51
N GLU A 65 5.16 12.34 -12.68
CA GLU A 65 6.02 11.83 -13.76
C GLU A 65 5.41 12.05 -15.14
N ASN A 66 4.10 11.80 -15.28
CA ASN A 66 3.31 12.13 -16.47
C ASN A 66 2.12 13.04 -16.11
N PRO A 67 2.34 14.33 -15.81
CA PRO A 67 1.32 15.18 -15.20
C PRO A 67 0.04 15.32 -16.02
N LEU A 68 0.16 15.35 -17.35
CA LEU A 68 -0.99 15.54 -18.23
C LEU A 68 -1.91 14.31 -18.25
N GLU A 69 -1.33 13.10 -18.22
CA GLU A 69 -2.08 11.85 -18.20
C GLU A 69 -2.77 11.67 -16.84
N SER A 70 -2.01 11.77 -15.76
CA SER A 70 -2.53 11.71 -14.39
C SER A 70 -3.64 12.75 -14.15
N PHE A 71 -3.45 13.99 -14.63
CA PHE A 71 -4.50 15.02 -14.55
C PHE A 71 -5.76 14.62 -15.33
N LYS A 72 -5.64 14.09 -16.55
CA LYS A 72 -6.79 13.66 -17.35
C LYS A 72 -7.58 12.55 -16.67
N GLU A 73 -6.89 11.62 -16.00
CA GLU A 73 -7.53 10.51 -15.29
C GLU A 73 -8.36 10.99 -14.08
N ILE A 74 -7.85 11.98 -13.34
CA ILE A 74 -8.47 12.37 -12.07
C ILE A 74 -9.39 13.59 -12.19
N LYS A 75 -9.16 14.53 -13.10
CA LYS A 75 -9.87 15.84 -13.13
C LYS A 75 -11.40 15.75 -13.09
N ASP A 76 -11.97 14.68 -13.65
CA ASP A 76 -13.42 14.49 -13.77
C ASP A 76 -14.03 13.71 -12.59
N LEU A 77 -13.25 13.36 -11.56
CA LEU A 77 -13.77 12.77 -10.33
C LEU A 77 -14.81 13.67 -9.67
N ALA A 78 -15.80 13.05 -9.01
CA ALA A 78 -16.87 13.79 -8.35
C ALA A 78 -16.31 14.74 -7.27
N PRO A 79 -16.85 15.96 -7.12
CA PRO A 79 -16.39 16.93 -6.11
C PRO A 79 -16.38 16.38 -4.67
N SER A 80 -17.28 15.43 -4.36
CA SER A 80 -17.33 14.75 -3.07
C SER A 80 -16.08 13.92 -2.76
N VAL A 81 -15.40 13.38 -3.78
CA VAL A 81 -14.13 12.67 -3.65
C VAL A 81 -13.04 13.66 -3.23
N TYR A 82 -12.90 14.75 -3.98
CA TYR A 82 -11.94 15.80 -3.66
C TYR A 82 -12.15 16.39 -2.28
N ARG A 83 -13.40 16.66 -1.90
CA ARG A 83 -13.73 17.12 -0.54
C ARG A 83 -13.21 16.13 0.52
N LYS A 84 -13.48 14.83 0.38
CA LYS A 84 -12.99 13.80 1.32
C LYS A 84 -11.46 13.77 1.42
N LEU A 85 -10.76 13.94 0.30
CA LEU A 85 -9.30 13.97 0.27
C LEU A 85 -8.74 15.21 0.97
N LEU A 86 -9.36 16.39 0.75
CA LEU A 86 -8.90 17.67 1.29
C LEU A 86 -9.34 17.92 2.75
N ASP A 87 -10.38 17.24 3.22
CA ASP A 87 -10.92 17.37 4.59
C ASP A 87 -10.16 16.52 5.62
N ASN A 88 -9.38 15.53 5.19
CA ASN A 88 -8.65 14.63 6.08
C ASN A 88 -7.13 14.78 5.90
N ASP A 89 -6.47 15.35 6.91
CA ASP A 89 -5.02 15.64 6.86
C ASP A 89 -4.16 14.38 6.73
N GLY A 90 -4.56 13.27 7.37
CA GLY A 90 -3.85 11.99 7.26
C GLY A 90 -3.90 11.44 5.83
N ILE A 91 -5.04 11.60 5.15
CA ILE A 91 -5.19 11.22 3.75
C ILE A 91 -4.46 12.22 2.84
N PHE A 92 -4.53 13.51 3.13
CA PHE A 92 -3.88 14.52 2.32
C PHE A 92 -2.35 14.39 2.33
N ASN A 93 -1.76 13.94 3.43
CA ASN A 93 -0.33 13.60 3.47
C ASN A 93 0.04 12.51 2.46
N LEU A 94 -0.83 11.53 2.22
CA LEU A 94 -0.63 10.53 1.17
C LEU A 94 -0.72 11.14 -0.23
N VAL A 95 -1.62 12.11 -0.43
CA VAL A 95 -1.70 12.88 -1.68
C VAL A 95 -0.37 13.58 -1.96
N LEU A 96 0.28 14.19 -0.97
CA LEU A 96 1.58 14.85 -1.16
C LEU A 96 2.72 13.87 -1.51
N ILE A 97 2.66 12.63 -1.02
CA ILE A 97 3.62 11.59 -1.39
C ILE A 97 3.44 11.18 -2.86
N LEU A 98 2.19 11.11 -3.33
CA LEU A 98 1.86 10.76 -4.72
C LEU A 98 2.15 11.90 -5.71
N PHE A 99 2.09 13.16 -5.25
CA PHE A 99 2.32 14.36 -6.06
C PHE A 99 3.47 15.22 -5.50
N PRO A 100 4.72 14.70 -5.50
CA PRO A 100 5.86 15.34 -4.83
C PRO A 100 6.23 16.71 -5.42
N GLU A 101 6.00 16.93 -6.72
CA GLU A 101 6.29 18.20 -7.40
C GLU A 101 5.05 19.12 -7.48
N GLN A 102 3.89 18.57 -7.11
CA GLN A 102 2.59 19.23 -7.08
C GLN A 102 2.17 19.77 -8.46
N LYS A 103 2.70 19.22 -9.56
CA LYS A 103 2.40 19.68 -10.93
C LYS A 103 0.94 19.41 -11.24
N VAL A 104 0.48 18.18 -11.00
CA VAL A 104 -0.92 17.79 -11.23
C VAL A 104 -1.87 18.54 -10.30
N LEU A 105 -1.48 18.74 -9.03
CA LEU A 105 -2.30 19.49 -8.07
C LEU A 105 -2.50 20.95 -8.49
N LYS A 106 -1.46 21.60 -9.04
CA LYS A 106 -1.57 22.94 -9.63
C LYS A 106 -2.49 22.95 -10.87
N MET A 107 -2.40 21.94 -11.73
CA MET A 107 -3.33 21.79 -12.86
C MET A 107 -4.79 21.61 -12.40
N LEU A 108 -5.01 20.86 -11.32
CA LEU A 108 -6.35 20.71 -10.71
C LEU A 108 -6.90 22.03 -10.17
N ILE A 109 -6.07 22.85 -9.51
CA ILE A 109 -6.49 24.18 -9.04
C ILE A 109 -7.00 25.02 -10.21
N GLU A 110 -6.24 25.09 -11.30
CA GLU A 110 -6.62 25.88 -12.47
C GLU A 110 -7.89 25.32 -13.13
N TYR A 111 -8.02 24.00 -13.23
CA TYR A 111 -9.24 23.35 -13.72
C TYR A 111 -10.46 23.67 -12.86
N PHE A 112 -10.33 23.64 -11.52
CA PHE A 112 -11.41 23.96 -10.60
C PHE A 112 -11.84 25.43 -10.68
N LYS A 113 -10.89 26.36 -10.84
CA LYS A 113 -11.18 27.79 -11.05
C LYS A 113 -11.97 28.05 -12.33
N GLN A 114 -11.74 27.25 -13.37
CA GLN A 114 -12.49 27.35 -14.64
C GLN A 114 -13.93 26.83 -14.53
N GLN A 115 -14.30 26.12 -13.46
CA GLN A 115 -15.66 25.62 -13.29
C GLN A 115 -16.57 26.70 -12.69
N ASN A 116 -17.71 26.95 -13.33
CA ASN A 116 -18.69 27.95 -12.91
C ASN A 116 -19.50 27.58 -11.65
N LYS A 117 -19.21 26.46 -10.98
CA LYS A 117 -19.97 26.02 -9.79
C LYS A 117 -19.19 26.33 -8.51
N THR A 118 -19.89 26.87 -7.52
CA THR A 118 -19.34 27.26 -6.20
C THR A 118 -18.55 26.14 -5.52
N ILE A 119 -18.99 24.88 -5.69
CA ILE A 119 -18.29 23.72 -5.13
C ILE A 119 -16.84 23.62 -5.60
N TYR A 120 -16.56 23.87 -6.88
CA TYR A 120 -15.21 23.78 -7.41
C TYR A 120 -14.35 24.97 -6.99
N GLN A 121 -14.94 26.17 -6.87
CA GLN A 121 -14.24 27.34 -6.33
C GLN A 121 -13.79 27.10 -4.88
N GLN A 122 -14.65 26.48 -4.05
CA GLN A 122 -14.27 26.08 -2.69
C GLN A 122 -13.15 25.03 -2.68
N LEU A 123 -13.20 24.04 -3.57
CA LEU A 123 -12.14 23.04 -3.70
C LEU A 123 -10.80 23.67 -4.13
N ALA A 124 -10.83 24.63 -5.06
CA ALA A 124 -9.65 25.37 -5.50
C ALA A 124 -8.99 26.12 -4.33
N SER A 125 -9.76 26.94 -3.62
CA SER A 125 -9.25 27.71 -2.47
C SER A 125 -8.69 26.79 -1.38
N LYS A 126 -9.38 25.68 -1.09
CA LYS A 126 -8.92 24.74 -0.06
C LYS A 126 -7.63 24.03 -0.45
N LEU A 127 -7.51 23.62 -1.71
CA LEU A 127 -6.29 22.99 -2.21
C LEU A 127 -5.13 24.00 -2.23
N GLU A 128 -5.37 25.26 -2.61
CA GLU A 128 -4.37 26.34 -2.51
C GLU A 128 -3.88 26.58 -1.08
N GLU A 129 -4.80 26.68 -0.12
CA GLU A 129 -4.47 26.86 1.30
C GLU A 129 -3.60 25.70 1.82
N LYS A 130 -3.97 24.46 1.48
CA LYS A 130 -3.18 23.28 1.82
C LYS A 130 -1.76 23.35 1.26
N LEU A 131 -1.60 23.72 -0.01
CA LEU A 131 -0.27 23.80 -0.62
C LEU A 131 0.57 24.97 -0.09
N LEU A 132 -0.07 26.06 0.33
CA LEU A 132 0.62 27.19 0.96
C LEU A 132 1.09 26.87 2.37
N SER A 133 0.31 26.09 3.15
CA SER A 133 0.67 25.68 4.52
C SER A 133 1.91 24.78 4.62
N LEU A 134 2.42 24.30 3.48
CA LEU A 134 3.61 23.46 3.37
C LEU A 134 4.90 24.26 3.09
N ARG A 135 4.79 25.56 2.80
CA ARG A 135 5.92 26.48 2.58
C ARG A 135 6.29 27.19 3.87
#